data_AF-A0A8S3B6D6-F1
#
_entry.id   AF-A0A8S3B6D6-F1
#
_cell.length_a   1.000
_cell.length_b   1.000
_cell.length_c   1.000
_cell.angle_alpha   90.00
_cell.angle_beta   90.00
_cell.angle_gamma   90.00
#
_symmetry.space_group_name_H-M   'P 1'
#
loop_
_entity.id
_entity.type
_entity.pdbx_description
1 polymer ?
#
loop_
_entity_poly.entity_id
_entity_poly.type
_entity_poly.pdbx_seq_one_letter_code
_entity_poly.pdbx_strand_id
1 'polypeptide(L)'
;MQHERTKDKRFLDAYQYAIDLYSILYNVLRARAKVADRTFVFYQSHNQLGRLFSDWSTTEDKLGDSLQRAGHFLDSYSGQIEEYLHEEDALMDFLKHQASYCDVIKSIVEKHEQLLEDNTKQETTLGIKRTQRDAYANGKMNFSVNLLKSKLFGENEETRYTKIETMDSDINDAVLHCQNADIRVKEFNKNALIELDFYKSMKEEQMREILRSYCLLQARVSKAASKSWINIRDSFSTDT
;
A
#
# COMPACT_ATOMS: atom_id res chain seq x y z
N MET A 1 -6.57 -30.47 -18.73
CA MET A 1 -6.56 -29.61 -17.53
C MET A 1 -6.05 -28.21 -17.90
N GLN A 2 -6.74 -27.50 -18.79
CA GLN A 2 -6.19 -26.30 -19.46
C GLN A 2 -7.08 -25.06 -19.31
N HIS A 3 -7.92 -24.99 -18.26
CA HIS A 3 -8.94 -23.94 -18.15
C HIS A 3 -9.19 -23.37 -16.75
N GLU A 4 -8.22 -23.46 -15.83
CA GLU A 4 -8.31 -22.81 -14.50
C GLU A 4 -7.21 -21.77 -14.24
N ARG A 5 -6.44 -21.35 -15.26
CA ARG A 5 -5.53 -20.18 -15.14
C ARG A 5 -6.26 -18.84 -15.16
N THR A 6 -7.51 -18.85 -14.73
CA THR A 6 -8.29 -17.66 -14.42
C THR A 6 -7.58 -16.98 -13.26
N LYS A 7 -7.22 -15.70 -13.42
CA LYS A 7 -6.60 -14.87 -12.39
C LYS A 7 -7.28 -15.17 -11.04
N ASP A 8 -6.49 -15.63 -10.06
CA ASP A 8 -7.03 -16.03 -8.76
C ASP A 8 -7.76 -14.85 -8.15
N LYS A 9 -9.08 -15.01 -7.96
CA LYS A 9 -9.97 -13.94 -7.53
C LYS A 9 -9.50 -13.30 -6.23
N ARG A 10 -8.84 -14.05 -5.35
CA ARG A 10 -8.33 -13.54 -4.07
C ARG A 10 -7.28 -12.45 -4.28
N PHE A 11 -6.40 -12.61 -5.27
CA PHE A 11 -5.39 -11.60 -5.61
C PHE A 11 -6.02 -10.37 -6.28
N LEU A 12 -7.04 -10.56 -7.14
CA LEU A 12 -7.79 -9.45 -7.73
C LEU A 12 -8.53 -8.64 -6.66
N ASP A 13 -9.23 -9.32 -5.75
CA ASP A 13 -9.95 -8.70 -4.65
C ASP A 13 -8.97 -7.95 -3.72
N ALA A 14 -7.79 -8.54 -3.43
CA ALA A 14 -6.75 -7.90 -2.63
C ALA A 14 -6.17 -6.66 -3.31
N TYR A 15 -5.94 -6.71 -4.62
CA TYR A 15 -5.45 -5.57 -5.40
C TYR A 15 -6.42 -4.40 -5.39
N GLN A 16 -7.70 -4.67 -5.70
CA GLN A 16 -8.73 -3.64 -5.70
C GLN A 16 -8.90 -3.05 -4.30
N TYR A 17 -8.92 -3.89 -3.28
CA TYR A 17 -8.97 -3.45 -1.89
C TYR A 17 -7.79 -2.52 -1.55
N ALA A 18 -6.57 -2.84 -1.99
CA ALA A 18 -5.40 -2.01 -1.74
C ALA A 18 -5.48 -0.64 -2.44
N ILE A 19 -6.04 -0.58 -3.65
CA ILE A 19 -6.30 0.68 -4.35
C ILE A 19 -7.31 1.53 -3.57
N ASP A 20 -8.44 0.94 -3.20
CA ASP A 20 -9.51 1.66 -2.52
C ASP A 20 -9.06 2.16 -1.14
N LEU A 21 -8.41 1.29 -0.36
CA LEU A 21 -7.87 1.63 0.95
C LEU A 21 -6.83 2.74 0.84
N TYR A 22 -5.87 2.63 -0.09
CA TYR A 22 -4.86 3.66 -0.30
C TYR A 22 -5.51 5.02 -0.61
N SER A 23 -6.50 5.05 -1.51
CA SER A 23 -7.20 6.28 -1.86
C SER A 23 -7.89 6.90 -0.64
N ILE A 24 -8.54 6.09 0.20
CA ILE A 24 -9.22 6.56 1.41
C ILE A 24 -8.20 7.11 2.41
N LEU A 25 -7.14 6.36 2.69
CA LEU A 25 -6.08 6.76 3.63
C LEU A 25 -5.39 8.04 3.18
N TYR A 26 -5.08 8.15 1.89
CA TYR A 26 -4.50 9.36 1.31
C TYR A 26 -5.41 10.58 1.48
N ASN A 27 -6.72 10.42 1.22
CA ASN A 27 -7.69 11.49 1.41
C ASN A 27 -7.82 11.92 2.87
N VAL A 28 -7.81 10.98 3.81
CA VAL A 28 -7.83 11.26 5.26
C VAL A 28 -6.57 12.02 5.67
N LEU A 29 -5.38 11.53 5.30
CA LEU A 29 -4.10 12.18 5.61
C LEU A 29 -4.03 13.59 5.02
N ARG A 30 -4.49 13.78 3.78
CA ARG A 30 -4.54 15.09 3.13
C ARG A 30 -5.52 16.04 3.80
N ALA A 31 -6.70 15.56 4.20
CA ALA A 31 -7.67 16.35 4.94
C ALA A 31 -7.11 16.77 6.30
N ARG A 32 -6.49 15.84 7.03
CA ARG A 32 -5.82 16.10 8.31
C ARG A 32 -4.74 17.15 8.16
N ALA A 33 -3.86 17.06 7.17
CA ALA A 33 -2.80 18.06 6.96
C ALA A 33 -3.36 19.49 6.83
N LYS A 34 -4.44 19.66 6.05
CA LYS A 34 -5.12 20.97 5.93
C LYS A 34 -5.73 21.46 7.24
N VAL A 35 -6.26 20.54 8.06
CA VAL A 35 -6.82 20.89 9.37
C VAL A 35 -5.69 21.28 10.34
N ALA A 36 -4.57 20.55 10.33
CA ALA A 36 -3.39 20.86 11.12
C ALA A 36 -2.86 22.27 10.79
N ASP A 37 -2.69 22.60 9.49
CA ASP A 37 -2.24 23.92 9.05
C ASP A 37 -3.17 25.04 9.54
N ARG A 38 -4.49 24.85 9.39
CA ARG A 38 -5.48 25.84 9.86
C ARG A 38 -5.49 25.98 11.37
N THR A 39 -5.36 24.86 12.08
CA THR A 39 -5.32 24.85 13.55
C THR A 39 -4.07 25.57 14.05
N PHE A 40 -2.93 25.36 13.39
CA PHE A 40 -1.71 26.10 13.70
C PHE A 40 -1.90 27.61 13.57
N VAL A 41 -2.41 28.07 12.42
CA VAL A 41 -2.67 29.50 12.19
C VAL A 41 -3.67 30.08 13.20
N PHE A 42 -4.70 29.31 13.56
CA PHE A 42 -5.66 29.70 14.59
C PHE A 42 -4.99 29.91 15.95
N TYR A 43 -4.14 28.99 16.40
CA TYR A 43 -3.40 29.14 17.66
C TYR A 43 -2.43 30.33 17.62
N GLN A 44 -1.70 30.53 16.51
CA GLN A 44 -0.82 31.70 16.35
C GLN A 44 -1.59 33.03 16.48
N SER A 45 -2.84 33.07 16.02
CA SER A 45 -3.70 34.26 16.20
C SER A 45 -3.99 34.53 17.69
N HIS A 46 -4.11 33.49 18.54
CA HIS A 46 -4.27 33.67 19.99
C HIS A 46 -3.00 34.22 20.63
N ASN A 47 -1.81 33.80 20.19
CA ASN A 47 -0.58 34.41 20.70
C ASN A 47 -0.48 35.90 20.34
N GLN A 48 -0.89 36.28 19.13
CA GLN A 48 -0.92 37.70 18.74
C GLN A 48 -1.92 38.49 19.59
N LEU A 49 -3.10 37.94 19.87
CA LEU A 49 -4.07 38.53 20.78
C LEU A 49 -3.53 38.61 22.22
N GLY A 50 -2.81 37.60 22.69
CA GLY A 50 -2.20 37.57 24.02
C GLY A 50 -1.22 38.71 24.23
N ARG A 51 -0.35 38.94 23.24
CA ARG A 51 0.59 40.08 23.22
C ARG A 51 -0.16 41.41 23.17
N LEU A 52 -1.14 41.55 22.28
CA LEU A 52 -1.92 42.79 22.16
C LEU A 52 -2.64 43.14 23.47
N PHE A 53 -3.23 42.15 24.15
CA PHE A 53 -3.88 42.37 25.44
C PHE A 53 -2.88 42.75 26.53
N SER A 54 -1.69 42.16 26.52
CA SER A 54 -0.61 42.51 27.44
C SER A 54 -0.04 43.91 27.18
N ASP A 55 0.01 44.36 25.93
CA ASP A 55 0.44 45.73 25.61
C ASP A 55 -0.64 46.74 26.00
N TRP A 56 -1.91 46.45 25.67
CA TRP A 56 -3.04 47.34 25.99
C TRP A 56 -3.23 47.48 27.51
N SER A 57 -3.01 46.41 28.29
CA SER A 57 -3.12 46.46 29.75
C SER A 57 -2.24 47.53 30.39
N THR A 58 -1.12 47.91 29.77
CA THR A 58 -0.19 48.93 30.28
C THR A 58 -0.69 50.36 30.13
N THR A 59 -1.68 50.58 29.27
CA THR A 59 -2.21 51.91 28.94
C THR A 59 -3.70 52.07 29.30
N GLU A 60 -4.39 50.98 29.59
CA GLU A 60 -5.80 50.97 29.93
C GLU A 60 -6.02 51.04 31.45
N ASP A 61 -6.73 52.07 31.90
CA ASP A 61 -6.89 52.35 33.33
C ASP A 61 -7.89 51.42 34.03
N LYS A 62 -8.96 50.99 33.35
CA LYS A 62 -10.08 50.29 34.02
C LYS A 62 -10.02 48.78 33.89
N LEU A 63 -9.48 48.28 32.79
CA LEU A 63 -9.48 46.85 32.44
C LEU A 63 -8.07 46.26 32.41
N GLY A 64 -7.04 47.00 32.86
CA GLY A 64 -5.64 46.59 32.77
C GLY A 64 -5.39 45.19 33.31
N ASP A 65 -5.81 44.91 34.55
CA ASP A 65 -5.62 43.59 35.17
C ASP A 65 -6.37 42.47 34.42
N SER A 66 -7.60 42.74 33.96
CA SER A 66 -8.39 41.79 33.16
C SER A 66 -7.73 41.47 31.83
N LEU A 67 -7.25 42.49 31.12
CA LEU A 67 -6.52 42.36 29.86
C LEU A 67 -5.24 41.55 30.07
N GLN A 68 -4.47 41.84 31.12
CA GLN A 68 -3.24 41.12 31.42
C GLN A 68 -3.50 39.63 31.70
N ARG A 69 -4.50 39.32 32.53
CA ARG A 69 -4.90 37.94 32.83
C ARG A 69 -5.37 37.19 31.58
N ALA A 70 -6.25 37.81 30.79
CA ALA A 70 -6.72 37.25 29.53
C ALA A 70 -5.57 37.02 28.54
N GLY A 71 -4.62 37.95 28.46
CA GLY A 71 -3.42 37.83 27.64
C GLY A 71 -2.57 36.62 28.00
N HIS A 72 -2.32 36.40 29.30
CA HIS A 72 -1.60 35.21 29.77
C HIS A 72 -2.31 33.89 29.45
N PHE A 73 -3.65 33.83 29.56
CA PHE A 73 -4.39 32.64 29.18
C PHE A 73 -4.35 32.38 27.67
N LEU A 74 -4.39 33.43 26.84
CA LEU A 74 -4.25 33.33 25.39
C LEU A 74 -2.86 32.81 24.98
N ASP A 75 -1.80 33.31 25.61
CA ASP A 75 -0.43 32.84 25.37
C ASP A 75 -0.25 31.39 25.80
N SER A 76 -0.75 31.03 26.99
CA SER A 76 -0.71 29.65 27.48
C SER A 76 -1.54 28.70 26.61
N TYR A 77 -2.67 29.17 26.07
CA TYR A 77 -3.46 28.38 25.12
C TYR A 77 -2.71 28.18 23.82
N SER A 78 -2.13 29.24 23.25
CA SER A 78 -1.34 29.14 22.02
C SER A 78 -0.14 28.20 22.16
N GLY A 79 0.53 28.18 23.31
CA GLY A 79 1.72 27.35 23.56
C GLY A 79 1.48 25.84 23.50
N GLN A 80 0.21 25.40 23.53
CA GLN A 80 -0.15 23.97 23.47
C GLN A 80 -0.17 23.39 22.05
N ILE A 81 -0.07 24.23 21.01
CA ILE A 81 -0.24 23.80 19.61
C ILE A 81 0.79 22.77 19.17
N GLU A 82 2.05 22.94 19.56
CA GLU A 82 3.16 22.08 19.11
C GLU A 82 3.01 20.67 19.68
N GLU A 83 2.74 20.55 20.98
CA GLU A 83 2.50 19.27 21.66
C GLU A 83 1.29 18.55 21.04
N TYR A 84 0.18 19.27 20.84
CA TYR A 84 -1.01 18.72 20.20
C TYR A 84 -0.72 18.18 18.79
N LEU A 85 -0.09 18.99 17.93
CA LEU A 85 0.20 18.59 16.55
C LEU A 85 1.20 17.43 16.50
N HIS A 86 2.15 17.39 17.43
CA HIS A 86 3.10 16.29 17.55
C HIS A 86 2.42 14.98 17.93
N GLU A 87 1.56 14.99 18.96
CA GLU A 87 0.78 13.81 19.33
C GLU A 87 -0.15 13.36 18.21
N GLU A 88 -0.80 14.30 17.52
CA GLU A 88 -1.68 13.99 16.39
C GLU A 88 -0.88 13.37 15.23
N ASP A 89 0.32 13.87 14.92
CA ASP A 89 1.18 13.32 13.87
C ASP A 89 1.65 11.89 14.18
N ALA A 90 1.99 11.62 15.43
CA ALA A 90 2.36 10.27 15.87
C ALA A 90 1.22 9.25 15.65
N LEU A 91 -0.05 9.67 15.83
CA LEU A 91 -1.20 8.83 15.50
C LEU A 91 -1.34 8.62 13.98
N MET A 92 -0.99 9.62 13.17
CA MET A 92 -1.08 9.53 11.71
C MET A 92 0.01 8.66 11.09
N ASP A 93 1.15 8.45 11.76
CA ASP A 93 2.21 7.57 11.27
C ASP A 93 1.74 6.13 11.05
N PHE A 94 0.79 5.66 11.87
CA PHE A 94 0.13 4.39 11.61
C PHE A 94 -0.62 4.37 10.27
N LEU A 95 -1.42 5.41 9.98
CA LEU A 95 -2.16 5.49 8.71
C LEU A 95 -1.22 5.59 7.52
N LYS A 96 -0.08 6.29 7.66
CA LYS A 96 0.98 6.32 6.65
C LYS A 96 1.56 4.92 6.42
N HIS A 97 1.84 4.18 7.49
CA HIS A 97 2.32 2.79 7.39
C HIS A 97 1.29 1.87 6.70
N GLN A 98 -0.01 2.01 7.01
CA GLN A 98 -1.07 1.27 6.32
C GLN A 98 -1.16 1.63 4.83
N ALA A 99 -0.96 2.90 4.48
CA ALA A 99 -0.91 3.32 3.08
C ALA A 99 0.28 2.67 2.35
N SER A 100 1.46 2.63 2.97
CA SER A 100 2.63 1.94 2.41
C SER A 100 2.39 0.43 2.26
N TYR A 101 1.67 -0.19 3.19
CA TYR A 101 1.34 -1.62 3.09
C TYR A 101 0.43 -1.93 1.89
N CYS A 102 -0.39 -0.98 1.44
CA CYS A 102 -1.17 -1.16 0.20
C CYS A 102 -0.25 -1.38 -1.01
N ASP A 103 0.94 -0.76 -1.05
CA ASP A 103 1.90 -0.96 -2.13
C ASP A 103 2.61 -2.32 -2.04
N VAL A 104 2.76 -2.86 -0.83
CA VAL A 104 3.20 -4.25 -0.63
C VAL A 104 2.17 -5.23 -1.21
N ILE A 105 0.88 -5.03 -0.93
CA ILE A 105 -0.20 -5.87 -1.50
C ILE A 105 -0.19 -5.80 -3.03
N LYS A 106 -0.06 -4.61 -3.62
CA LYS A 106 0.05 -4.46 -5.08
C LYS A 106 1.25 -5.23 -5.63
N SER A 107 2.41 -5.12 -4.98
CA SER A 107 3.63 -5.83 -5.37
C SER A 107 3.48 -7.35 -5.30
N ILE A 108 2.77 -7.88 -4.30
CA ILE A 108 2.44 -9.31 -4.18
C ILE A 108 1.59 -9.76 -5.38
N VAL A 109 0.58 -8.97 -5.75
CA VAL A 109 -0.31 -9.29 -6.89
C VAL A 109 0.44 -9.20 -8.22
N GLU A 110 1.26 -8.17 -8.42
CA GLU A 110 2.11 -8.04 -9.61
C GLU A 110 3.08 -9.23 -9.72
N LYS A 111 3.64 -9.69 -8.60
CA LYS A 111 4.50 -10.86 -8.58
C LYS A 111 3.75 -12.15 -8.91
N HIS A 112 2.52 -12.31 -8.42
CA HIS A 112 1.64 -13.42 -8.79
C HIS A 112 1.39 -13.44 -10.31
N GLU A 113 1.02 -12.30 -10.89
CA GLU A 113 0.76 -12.18 -12.33
C GLU A 113 2.00 -12.49 -13.17
N GLN A 114 3.17 -12.01 -12.75
CA GLN A 114 4.45 -12.33 -13.40
C GLN A 114 4.71 -13.84 -13.42
N LEU A 115 4.51 -14.54 -12.29
CA LEU A 115 4.75 -15.97 -12.19
C LEU A 115 3.76 -16.78 -13.07
N LEU A 116 2.51 -16.33 -13.19
CA LEU A 116 1.54 -16.94 -14.10
C LEU A 116 1.93 -16.76 -15.58
N GLU A 117 2.44 -15.57 -15.94
CA GLU A 117 2.92 -15.29 -17.28
C GLU A 117 4.13 -16.19 -17.63
N ASP A 118 5.10 -16.29 -16.71
CA ASP A 118 6.27 -17.15 -16.88
C ASP A 118 5.87 -18.62 -17.03
N ASN A 119 4.93 -19.11 -16.21
CA ASN A 119 4.42 -20.47 -16.32
C ASN A 119 3.73 -20.72 -17.69
N THR A 120 3.03 -19.72 -18.22
CA THR A 120 2.39 -19.78 -19.53
C THR A 120 3.40 -19.82 -20.67
N LYS A 121 4.52 -19.08 -20.56
CA LYS A 121 5.63 -19.16 -21.51
C LYS A 121 6.28 -20.55 -21.53
N GLN A 122 6.46 -21.16 -20.36
CA GLN A 122 7.03 -22.51 -20.25
C GLN A 122 6.12 -23.56 -20.91
N GLU A 123 4.82 -23.52 -20.64
CA GLU A 123 3.87 -24.44 -21.29
C GLU A 123 3.79 -24.26 -22.80
N THR A 124 3.83 -23.01 -23.28
CA THR A 124 3.84 -22.71 -24.71
C THR A 124 5.09 -23.31 -25.37
N THR A 125 6.25 -23.17 -24.72
CA THR A 125 7.52 -23.75 -25.18
C THR A 125 7.46 -25.27 -25.25
N LEU A 126 6.92 -25.92 -24.21
CA LEU A 126 6.70 -27.37 -24.20
C LEU A 126 5.75 -27.81 -25.33
N GLY A 127 4.65 -27.08 -25.55
CA GLY A 127 3.71 -27.32 -26.63
C GLY A 127 4.39 -27.28 -28.00
N ILE A 128 5.19 -26.24 -28.26
CA ILE A 128 5.96 -26.10 -29.51
C ILE A 128 6.92 -27.27 -29.70
N LYS A 129 7.70 -27.63 -28.67
CA LYS A 129 8.65 -28.76 -28.74
C LYS A 129 7.94 -30.09 -29.05
N ARG A 130 6.79 -30.36 -28.42
CA ARG A 130 5.97 -31.55 -28.72
C ARG A 130 5.46 -31.55 -30.16
N THR A 131 4.89 -30.44 -30.63
CA THR A 131 4.42 -30.33 -32.03
C THR A 131 5.56 -30.51 -33.04
N GLN A 132 6.75 -29.95 -32.78
CA GLN A 132 7.91 -30.13 -33.64
C GLN A 132 8.37 -31.58 -33.71
N ARG A 133 8.44 -32.26 -32.56
CA ARG A 133 8.82 -33.67 -32.46
C ARG A 133 7.81 -34.57 -33.18
N ASP A 134 6.51 -34.34 -33.00
CA ASP A 134 5.47 -35.10 -33.68
C ASP A 134 5.46 -34.85 -35.20
N ALA A 135 5.72 -33.62 -35.64
CA ALA A 135 5.88 -33.31 -37.06
C ALA A 135 7.11 -34.03 -37.67
N TYR A 136 8.23 -34.09 -36.95
CA TYR A 136 9.43 -34.80 -37.38
C TYR A 136 9.22 -36.31 -37.45
N ALA A 137 8.62 -36.90 -36.41
CA ALA A 137 8.31 -38.33 -36.35
C ALA A 137 7.37 -38.76 -37.49
N ASN A 138 6.37 -37.93 -37.83
CA ASN A 138 5.43 -38.20 -38.91
C ASN A 138 5.93 -37.79 -40.31
N GLY A 139 7.17 -37.32 -40.46
CA GLY A 139 7.73 -36.88 -41.76
C GLY A 139 7.08 -35.63 -42.34
N LYS A 140 6.36 -34.86 -41.51
CA LYS A 140 5.65 -33.62 -41.88
C LYS A 140 6.49 -32.36 -41.62
N MET A 141 7.81 -32.46 -41.53
CA MET A 141 8.66 -31.26 -41.41
C MET A 141 8.56 -30.42 -42.68
N ASN A 142 8.24 -29.14 -42.51
CA ASN A 142 8.20 -28.14 -43.58
C ASN A 142 9.48 -28.19 -44.45
N PHE A 143 9.31 -27.96 -45.76
CA PHE A 143 10.32 -27.97 -46.84
C PHE A 143 11.62 -27.20 -46.50
N SER A 144 12.47 -27.80 -45.68
CA SER A 144 13.83 -27.33 -45.43
C SER A 144 14.77 -27.92 -46.49
N VAL A 145 15.74 -27.13 -46.94
CA VAL A 145 16.80 -27.51 -47.88
C VAL A 145 17.58 -28.75 -47.40
N ASN A 146 17.55 -29.04 -46.09
CA ASN A 146 18.12 -30.24 -45.49
C ASN A 146 17.31 -31.52 -45.79
N LEU A 147 15.98 -31.43 -45.95
CA LEU A 147 15.11 -32.55 -46.33
C LEU A 147 15.33 -32.96 -47.80
N LEU A 148 15.65 -31.99 -48.67
CA LEU A 148 16.05 -32.26 -50.05
C LEU A 148 17.40 -32.98 -50.10
N LYS A 149 18.35 -32.60 -49.25
CA LYS A 149 19.64 -33.30 -49.12
C LYS A 149 19.48 -34.70 -48.51
N SER A 150 18.62 -34.89 -47.51
CA SER A 150 18.43 -36.20 -46.89
C SER A 150 17.63 -37.18 -47.77
N LYS A 151 16.72 -36.68 -48.63
CA LYS A 151 16.12 -37.48 -49.70
C LYS A 151 17.05 -37.74 -50.89
N LEU A 152 18.00 -36.83 -51.20
CA LEU A 152 18.97 -37.04 -52.28
C LEU A 152 20.14 -37.97 -51.88
N PHE A 153 20.53 -38.00 -50.61
CA PHE A 153 21.71 -38.73 -50.12
C PHE A 153 21.40 -39.89 -49.17
N GLY A 154 20.13 -40.11 -48.82
CA GLY A 154 19.71 -41.13 -47.86
C GLY A 154 20.07 -40.72 -46.43
N GLU A 155 19.10 -40.23 -45.67
CA GLU A 155 19.23 -40.17 -44.22
C GLU A 155 19.29 -41.61 -43.69
N ASN A 156 20.39 -42.02 -43.06
CA ASN A 156 20.43 -43.30 -42.39
C ASN A 156 19.37 -43.31 -41.26
N GLU A 157 18.64 -44.41 -41.11
CA GLU A 157 17.61 -44.55 -40.05
C GLU A 157 18.17 -44.25 -38.65
N GLU A 158 19.44 -44.57 -38.44
CA GLU A 158 20.19 -44.31 -37.21
C GLU A 158 20.25 -42.80 -36.89
N THR A 159 20.49 -41.93 -37.87
CA THR A 159 20.58 -40.48 -37.66
C THR A 159 19.21 -39.86 -37.32
N ARG A 160 18.14 -40.40 -37.92
CA ARG A 160 16.77 -40.00 -37.60
C ARG A 160 16.40 -40.41 -36.17
N TYR A 161 16.78 -41.61 -35.75
CA TYR A 161 16.54 -42.12 -34.40
C TYR A 161 17.24 -41.25 -33.35
N THR A 162 18.53 -40.96 -33.53
CA THR A 162 19.29 -40.07 -32.62
C THR A 162 18.66 -38.67 -32.51
N LYS A 163 18.12 -38.14 -33.62
CA LYS A 163 17.46 -36.82 -33.60
C LYS A 163 16.16 -36.83 -32.82
N ILE A 164 15.34 -37.88 -32.97
CA ILE A 164 14.11 -38.08 -32.18
C ILE A 164 14.47 -38.18 -30.70
N GLU A 165 15.47 -38.98 -30.35
CA GLU A 165 15.94 -39.15 -28.97
C GLU A 165 16.40 -37.83 -28.34
N THR A 166 17.12 -37.00 -29.10
CA THR A 166 17.50 -35.64 -28.67
C THR A 166 16.27 -34.77 -28.43
N MET A 167 15.28 -34.82 -29.32
CA MET A 167 14.03 -34.04 -29.17
C MET A 167 13.19 -34.53 -27.98
N ASP A 168 13.19 -35.84 -27.69
CA ASP A 168 12.53 -36.41 -26.52
C ASP A 168 13.23 -35.99 -25.22
N SER A 169 14.57 -35.93 -25.19
CA SER A 169 15.33 -35.37 -24.07
C SER A 169 14.98 -33.90 -23.82
N ASP A 170 14.98 -33.09 -24.89
CA ASP A 170 14.59 -31.67 -24.86
C ASP A 170 13.15 -31.44 -24.34
N ILE A 171 12.24 -32.37 -24.66
CA ILE A 171 10.86 -32.35 -24.16
C ILE A 171 10.83 -32.70 -22.68
N ASN A 172 11.60 -33.69 -22.23
CA ASN A 172 11.69 -34.06 -20.82
C ASN A 172 12.21 -32.89 -19.97
N ASP A 173 13.24 -32.18 -20.43
CA ASP A 173 13.73 -30.98 -19.76
C ASP A 173 12.65 -29.88 -19.71
N ALA A 174 11.94 -29.64 -20.80
CA ALA A 174 10.83 -28.69 -20.84
C ALA A 174 9.67 -29.08 -19.92
N VAL A 175 9.38 -30.37 -19.75
CA VAL A 175 8.40 -30.88 -18.78
C VAL A 175 8.86 -30.57 -17.35
N LEU A 176 10.13 -30.81 -17.02
CA LEU A 176 10.70 -30.48 -15.71
C LEU A 176 10.62 -28.96 -15.44
N HIS A 177 10.91 -28.12 -16.43
CA HIS A 177 10.76 -26.67 -16.30
C HIS A 177 9.31 -26.23 -16.03
N CYS A 178 8.32 -26.85 -16.70
CA CYS A 178 6.90 -26.59 -16.43
C CYS A 178 6.51 -27.01 -15.02
N GLN A 179 6.94 -28.20 -14.57
CA GLN A 179 6.68 -28.70 -13.21
C GLN A 179 7.28 -27.76 -12.15
N ASN A 180 8.52 -27.32 -12.35
CA ASN A 180 9.19 -26.38 -11.45
C ASN A 180 8.52 -24.99 -11.46
N ALA A 181 7.99 -24.53 -12.59
CA ALA A 181 7.22 -23.29 -12.66
C ALA A 181 5.89 -23.40 -11.89
N ASP A 182 5.20 -24.53 -12.02
CA ASP A 182 3.95 -24.80 -11.30
C ASP A 182 4.15 -24.87 -9.78
N ILE A 183 5.23 -25.53 -9.32
CA ILE A 183 5.61 -25.57 -7.90
C ILE A 183 5.86 -24.15 -7.37
N ARG A 184 6.61 -23.33 -8.11
CA ARG A 184 6.91 -21.94 -7.72
C ARG A 184 5.64 -21.10 -7.58
N VAL A 185 4.69 -21.21 -8.52
CA VAL A 185 3.40 -20.52 -8.43
C VAL A 185 2.63 -20.97 -7.19
N LYS A 186 2.55 -22.28 -6.93
CA LYS A 186 1.83 -22.83 -5.78
C LYS A 186 2.43 -22.40 -4.44
N GLU A 187 3.75 -22.45 -4.33
CA GLU A 187 4.46 -22.03 -3.11
C GLU A 187 4.30 -20.53 -2.87
N PHE A 188 4.48 -19.72 -3.91
CA PHE A 188 4.23 -18.28 -3.83
C PHE A 188 2.80 -17.99 -3.38
N ASN A 189 1.80 -18.60 -4.02
CA ASN A 189 0.40 -18.38 -3.70
C ASN A 189 0.09 -18.75 -2.24
N LYS A 190 0.61 -19.88 -1.76
CA LYS A 190 0.44 -20.30 -0.36
C LYS A 190 0.97 -19.23 0.60
N ASN A 191 2.21 -18.78 0.39
CA ASN A 191 2.85 -17.81 1.29
C ASN A 191 2.19 -16.44 1.22
N ALA A 192 1.90 -15.95 0.01
CA ALA A 192 1.25 -14.67 -0.21
C ALA A 192 -0.15 -14.62 0.42
N LEU A 193 -0.95 -15.69 0.29
CA LEU A 193 -2.29 -15.74 0.88
C LEU A 193 -2.25 -15.76 2.41
N ILE A 194 -1.28 -16.47 3.01
CA ILE A 194 -1.07 -16.44 4.47
C ILE A 194 -0.78 -15.01 4.93
N GLU A 195 0.08 -14.29 4.22
CA GLU A 195 0.44 -12.92 4.56
C GLU A 195 -0.76 -11.95 4.41
N LEU A 196 -1.53 -12.08 3.33
CA LEU A 196 -2.74 -11.29 3.11
C LEU A 196 -3.81 -11.54 4.18
N ASP A 197 -4.02 -12.80 4.56
CA ASP A 197 -4.97 -13.17 5.62
C ASP A 197 -4.52 -12.65 6.99
N PHE A 198 -3.22 -12.77 7.29
CA PHE A 198 -2.63 -12.22 8.51
C PHE A 198 -2.84 -10.70 8.60
N TYR A 199 -2.50 -9.97 7.54
CA TYR A 199 -2.76 -8.53 7.47
C TYR A 199 -4.24 -8.19 7.68
N LYS A 200 -5.13 -8.92 7.00
CA LYS A 200 -6.58 -8.71 7.10
C LYS A 200 -7.08 -8.90 8.54
N SER A 201 -6.53 -9.88 9.27
CA SER A 201 -6.91 -10.14 10.67
C SER A 201 -6.43 -9.06 11.65
N MET A 202 -5.26 -8.47 11.42
CA MET A 202 -4.69 -7.48 12.34
C MET A 202 -5.19 -6.05 12.07
N LYS A 203 -5.38 -5.69 10.81
CA LYS A 203 -5.61 -4.29 10.41
C LYS A 203 -6.83 -3.66 11.07
N GLU A 204 -7.90 -4.43 11.28
CA GLU A 204 -9.16 -3.86 11.76
C GLU A 204 -9.07 -3.41 13.22
N GLU A 205 -8.42 -4.21 14.05
CA GLU A 205 -8.21 -3.87 15.45
C GLU A 205 -7.29 -2.66 15.58
N GLN A 206 -6.19 -2.64 14.82
CA GLN A 206 -5.26 -1.52 14.84
C GLN A 206 -5.90 -0.22 14.32
N MET A 207 -6.69 -0.28 13.23
CA MET A 207 -7.43 0.88 12.72
C MET A 207 -8.44 1.39 13.75
N ARG A 208 -9.17 0.49 14.44
CA ARG A 208 -10.10 0.86 15.51
C ARG A 208 -9.38 1.56 16.65
N GLU A 209 -8.23 1.05 17.07
CA GLU A 209 -7.47 1.63 18.17
C GLU A 209 -6.95 3.02 17.81
N ILE A 210 -6.39 3.22 16.62
CA ILE A 210 -5.89 4.53 16.21
C ILE A 210 -7.01 5.57 16.07
N LEU A 211 -8.17 5.18 15.52
CA LEU A 211 -9.33 6.07 15.47
C LEU A 211 -9.84 6.42 16.87
N ARG A 212 -9.81 5.45 17.80
CA ARG A 212 -10.16 5.70 19.20
C ARG A 212 -9.17 6.67 19.86
N SER A 213 -7.87 6.44 19.71
CA SER A 213 -6.82 7.33 20.24
C SER A 213 -6.96 8.74 19.66
N TYR A 214 -7.28 8.87 18.37
CA TYR A 214 -7.56 10.14 17.73
C TYR A 214 -8.76 10.86 18.35
N CYS A 215 -9.89 10.16 18.51
CA CYS A 215 -11.08 10.73 19.16
C CYS A 215 -10.79 11.18 20.59
N LEU A 216 -10.01 10.40 21.35
CA LEU A 216 -9.61 10.76 22.71
C LEU A 216 -8.70 11.99 22.75
N LEU A 217 -7.74 12.08 21.83
CA LEU A 217 -6.90 13.26 21.65
C LEU A 217 -7.76 14.50 21.37
N GLN A 218 -8.67 14.41 20.40
CA GLN A 218 -9.55 15.53 20.03
C GLN A 218 -10.46 15.95 21.18
N ALA A 219 -11.01 15.00 21.94
CA ALA A 219 -11.84 15.29 23.11
C ALA A 219 -11.03 16.00 24.21
N ARG A 220 -9.78 15.54 24.46
CA ARG A 220 -8.87 16.15 25.44
C ARG A 220 -8.53 17.59 25.06
N VAL A 221 -8.13 17.81 23.81
CA VAL A 221 -7.77 19.13 23.29
C VAL A 221 -8.97 20.08 23.32
N SER A 222 -10.14 19.62 22.91
CA SER A 222 -11.38 20.41 22.96
C SER A 222 -11.75 20.81 24.39
N LYS A 223 -11.56 19.90 25.36
CA LYS A 223 -11.79 20.19 26.78
C LYS A 223 -10.80 21.21 27.32
N ALA A 224 -9.51 21.10 26.95
CA ALA A 224 -8.49 22.07 27.32
C ALA A 224 -8.79 23.46 26.74
N ALA A 225 -9.14 23.52 25.46
CA ALA A 225 -9.54 24.75 24.78
C ALA A 225 -10.75 25.43 25.45
N SER A 226 -11.80 24.64 25.76
CA SER A 226 -12.98 25.14 26.46
C SER A 226 -12.64 25.75 27.82
N LYS A 227 -11.76 25.08 28.59
CA LYS A 227 -11.29 25.61 29.88
C LYS A 227 -10.51 26.92 29.72
N SER A 228 -9.61 27.01 28.72
CA SER A 228 -8.88 28.25 28.43
C SER A 228 -9.83 29.40 28.10
N TRP A 229 -10.86 29.15 27.27
CA TRP A 229 -11.86 30.17 26.92
C TRP A 229 -12.72 30.62 28.09
N ILE A 230 -13.09 29.69 29.00
CA ILE A 230 -13.78 30.04 30.24
C ILE A 230 -12.90 30.97 31.08
N ASN A 231 -11.61 30.65 31.26
CA ASN A 231 -10.69 31.48 32.02
C ASN A 231 -10.49 32.88 31.39
N ILE A 232 -10.39 32.95 30.06
CA ILE A 232 -10.30 34.23 29.33
C ILE A 232 -11.55 35.07 29.57
N ARG A 233 -12.74 34.48 29.43
CA ARG A 233 -14.02 35.17 29.69
C ARG A 233 -14.09 35.65 31.13
N ASP A 234 -13.80 34.78 32.09
CA ASP A 234 -13.91 35.08 33.52
C ASP A 234 -12.91 36.14 33.98
N SER A 235 -11.82 36.33 33.22
CA SER A 235 -10.88 37.43 33.44
C SER A 235 -11.59 38.78 33.39
N PHE A 236 -12.62 38.96 32.55
CA PHE A 236 -13.40 40.20 32.41
C PHE A 236 -14.67 40.25 33.26
N SER A 237 -15.08 39.14 33.85
CA SER A 237 -16.27 39.07 34.73
C SER A 237 -15.99 39.56 36.15
N THR A 238 -14.73 39.87 36.48
CA THR A 238 -14.31 40.31 37.81
C THR A 238 -14.26 41.84 37.98
N ASP A 239 -14.39 42.59 36.87
CA ASP A 239 -14.29 44.06 36.84
C ASP A 239 -15.66 44.78 36.63
N THR A 240 -16.78 44.06 36.79
CA THR A 240 -18.15 44.62 36.89
C THR A 240 -18.69 44.51 38.30
#